data_AF-A0A7J4UYT2-F1
#
_entry.id   AF-A0A7J4UYT2-F1
#
_cell.length_a   1.000
_cell.length_b   1.000
_cell.length_c   1.000
_cell.angle_alpha   90.00
_cell.angle_beta   90.00
_cell.angle_gamma   90.00
#
_symmetry.space_group_name_H-M   'P 1'
#
loop_
_entity.id
_entity.type
_entity.pdbx_description
1 polymer ?
#
loop_
_entity_poly.entity_id
_entity_poly.type
_entity_poly.pdbx_seq_one_letter_code
_entity_poly.pdbx_strand_id
1 'polypeptide(L)'
;MDEVRRRAESKARFHMMSTNNFLSNVGLGSSASGFAALALASSEALGLCLTLEQVSVIARRGAGSATRSVTGGFSRWKAGHDDEESYSYQVASEEFEMGIVVALVPAFKYTESAHKAVLGSPFFHSRLAYVHGALAEMESAIKKKDIDRIGILAERDSLILHGITMTGLDEMILWRPDTVKVILEVRKMREEGLPAYFSIDTGATVYVNTHPSRTDEVEQRIKALGIETLKCGVGGSSRIVREHLF
;
A
#
# COMPACT_ATOMS: atom_id res chain seq x y z
N MET A 1 -12.51 -12.93 12.31
CA MET A 1 -12.38 -14.41 12.21
C MET A 1 -13.73 -15.11 12.28
N ASP A 2 -14.76 -14.48 12.84
CA ASP A 2 -16.15 -14.97 12.77
C ASP A 2 -16.62 -15.23 11.35
N GLU A 3 -16.25 -14.37 10.39
CA GLU A 3 -16.60 -14.57 8.98
C GLU A 3 -16.03 -15.89 8.41
N VAL A 4 -14.80 -16.24 8.75
CA VAL A 4 -14.17 -17.51 8.30
C VAL A 4 -14.90 -18.70 8.92
N ARG A 5 -15.22 -18.62 10.21
CA ARG A 5 -15.99 -19.66 10.91
C ARG A 5 -17.39 -19.83 10.34
N ARG A 6 -18.06 -18.72 10.01
CA ARG A 6 -19.38 -18.69 9.40
C ARG A 6 -19.36 -19.39 8.04
N ARG A 7 -18.38 -19.07 7.18
CA ARG A 7 -18.21 -19.72 5.86
C ARG A 7 -17.88 -21.21 5.95
N ALA A 8 -17.14 -21.62 6.98
CA ALA A 8 -16.78 -23.01 7.22
C ALA A 8 -17.81 -23.79 8.06
N GLU A 9 -18.93 -23.17 8.46
CA GLU A 9 -19.92 -23.73 9.38
C GLU A 9 -19.29 -24.32 10.67
N SER A 10 -18.18 -23.74 11.12
CA SER A 10 -17.37 -24.28 12.22
C SER A 10 -17.57 -23.51 13.52
N LYS A 11 -17.71 -24.26 14.62
CA LYS A 11 -17.72 -23.71 15.99
C LYS A 11 -16.33 -23.66 16.63
N ALA A 12 -15.31 -24.16 15.93
CA ALA A 12 -13.94 -24.18 16.43
C ALA A 12 -13.47 -22.76 16.79
N ARG A 13 -12.56 -22.66 17.76
CA ARG A 13 -11.85 -21.43 18.07
C ARG A 13 -10.46 -21.50 17.45
N PHE A 14 -9.89 -20.35 17.15
CA PHE A 14 -8.53 -20.26 16.64
C PHE A 14 -7.56 -19.92 17.76
N HIS A 15 -6.41 -20.59 17.77
CA HIS A 15 -5.18 -20.09 18.36
C HIS A 15 -4.37 -19.46 17.23
N MET A 16 -3.93 -18.22 17.39
CA MET A 16 -3.20 -17.48 16.36
C MET A 16 -1.89 -16.95 16.91
N MET A 17 -0.82 -17.12 16.13
CA MET A 17 0.47 -16.48 16.38
C MET A 17 0.90 -15.77 15.10
N SER A 18 1.48 -14.57 15.24
CA SER A 18 1.89 -13.74 14.11
C SER A 18 3.20 -13.03 14.44
N THR A 19 4.10 -12.98 13.47
CA THR A 19 5.38 -12.30 13.52
C THR A 19 5.60 -11.53 12.23
N ASN A 20 6.34 -10.43 12.29
CA ASN A 20 6.82 -9.71 11.10
C ASN A 20 8.32 -9.42 11.25
N ASN A 21 8.98 -9.14 10.13
CA ASN A 21 10.44 -8.92 10.07
C ASN A 21 10.81 -7.48 9.70
N PHE A 22 9.88 -6.52 9.85
CA PHE A 22 10.11 -5.12 9.51
C PHE A 22 9.61 -4.20 10.61
N LEU A 23 10.12 -2.97 10.63
CA LEU A 23 9.77 -1.99 11.65
C LEU A 23 8.26 -1.72 11.64
N SER A 24 7.63 -1.91 12.79
CA SER A 24 6.22 -1.58 12.97
C SER A 24 6.04 -0.05 13.09
N ASN A 25 4.88 0.45 12.66
CA ASN A 25 4.48 1.86 12.74
C ASN A 25 5.32 2.90 11.96
N VAL A 26 6.29 2.49 11.13
CA VAL A 26 7.10 3.46 10.35
C VAL A 26 6.58 3.76 8.95
N GLY A 27 5.69 2.94 8.38
CA GLY A 27 5.49 3.08 6.93
C GLY A 27 4.91 1.88 6.23
N LEU A 28 5.26 0.69 6.70
CA LEU A 28 5.42 -0.48 5.85
C LEU A 28 4.20 -1.43 5.80
N GLY A 29 3.01 -0.95 6.18
CA GLY A 29 1.78 -1.75 6.05
C GLY A 29 1.75 -3.03 6.90
N SER A 30 2.26 -3.00 8.15
CA SER A 30 2.25 -4.15 9.06
C SER A 30 0.85 -4.71 9.32
N SER A 31 -0.15 -3.84 9.51
CA SER A 31 -1.53 -4.29 9.69
C SER A 31 -2.10 -4.93 8.42
N ALA A 32 -1.82 -4.36 7.25
CA ALA A 32 -2.33 -4.86 5.97
C ALA A 32 -1.81 -6.28 5.69
N SER A 33 -0.49 -6.46 5.77
CA SER A 33 0.16 -7.77 5.59
C SER A 33 -0.27 -8.77 6.67
N GLY A 34 -0.37 -8.35 7.93
CA GLY A 34 -0.81 -9.20 9.03
C GLY A 34 -2.24 -9.73 8.84
N PHE A 35 -3.20 -8.87 8.47
CA PHE A 35 -4.57 -9.30 8.21
C PHE A 35 -4.73 -10.12 6.93
N ALA A 36 -3.91 -9.88 5.91
CA ALA A 36 -3.87 -10.71 4.71
C ALA A 36 -3.36 -12.13 5.02
N ALA A 37 -2.25 -12.23 5.76
CA ALA A 37 -1.71 -13.51 6.23
C ALA A 37 -2.71 -14.25 7.12
N LEU A 38 -3.36 -13.54 8.04
CA LEU A 38 -4.35 -14.11 8.94
C LEU A 38 -5.59 -14.63 8.20
N ALA A 39 -6.11 -13.87 7.24
CA ALA A 39 -7.26 -14.29 6.44
C ALA A 39 -6.93 -15.57 5.66
N LEU A 40 -5.79 -15.62 4.98
CA LEU A 40 -5.37 -16.80 4.23
C LEU A 40 -5.14 -18.01 5.14
N ALA A 41 -4.36 -17.85 6.21
CA ALA A 41 -4.04 -18.95 7.13
C ALA A 41 -5.27 -19.51 7.84
N SER A 42 -6.21 -18.66 8.25
CA SER A 42 -7.45 -19.10 8.91
C SER A 42 -8.41 -19.80 7.95
N SER A 43 -8.49 -19.35 6.69
CA SER A 43 -9.24 -20.05 5.64
C SER A 43 -8.67 -21.44 5.37
N GLU A 44 -7.35 -21.55 5.23
CA GLU A 44 -6.64 -22.82 5.03
C GLU A 44 -6.85 -23.77 6.22
N ALA A 45 -6.71 -23.26 7.45
CA ALA A 45 -6.87 -24.07 8.66
C ALA A 45 -8.27 -24.68 8.85
N LEU A 46 -9.31 -24.08 8.24
CA LEU A 46 -10.67 -24.63 8.23
C LEU A 46 -11.02 -25.35 6.91
N GLY A 47 -10.05 -25.60 6.03
CA GLY A 47 -10.24 -26.32 4.78
C GLY A 47 -11.10 -25.57 3.75
N LEU A 48 -11.15 -24.24 3.82
CA LEU A 48 -11.89 -23.44 2.85
C LEU A 48 -11.07 -23.27 1.56
N CYS A 49 -11.55 -23.88 0.47
CA CYS A 49 -10.97 -23.70 -0.86
C CYS A 49 -11.40 -22.37 -1.50
N LEU A 50 -10.84 -21.25 -1.02
CA LEU A 50 -11.16 -19.91 -1.51
C LEU A 50 -10.16 -19.42 -2.55
N THR A 51 -10.64 -18.64 -3.52
CA THR A 51 -9.77 -17.86 -4.41
C THR A 51 -9.12 -16.70 -3.62
N LEU A 52 -8.01 -16.14 -4.12
CA LEU A 52 -7.40 -14.95 -3.51
C LEU A 52 -8.37 -13.76 -3.46
N GLU A 53 -9.27 -13.62 -4.46
CA GLU A 53 -10.32 -12.59 -4.42
C GLU A 53 -11.26 -12.80 -3.24
N GLN A 54 -11.72 -14.03 -3.00
CA GLN A 54 -12.59 -14.38 -1.87
C GLN A 54 -11.89 -14.22 -0.52
N VAL A 55 -10.60 -14.56 -0.43
CA VAL A 55 -9.77 -14.31 0.76
C VAL A 55 -9.61 -12.80 0.99
N SER A 56 -9.50 -12.01 -0.08
CA SER A 56 -9.35 -10.56 0.02
C SER A 56 -10.59 -9.86 0.61
N VAL A 57 -11.79 -10.42 0.41
CA VAL A 57 -13.03 -9.96 1.07
C VAL A 57 -12.95 -10.16 2.58
N ILE A 58 -12.41 -11.30 3.02
CA ILE A 58 -12.21 -11.61 4.44
C ILE A 58 -11.16 -10.67 5.04
N ALA A 59 -10.02 -10.51 4.36
CA ALA A 59 -8.91 -9.67 4.83
C ALA A 59 -9.32 -8.20 5.02
N ARG A 60 -10.13 -7.65 4.11
CA ARG A 60 -10.65 -6.27 4.18
C ARG A 60 -11.29 -5.94 5.52
N ARG A 61 -12.00 -6.90 6.13
CA ARG A 61 -12.70 -6.71 7.42
C ARG A 61 -11.75 -6.51 8.60
N GLY A 62 -10.48 -6.91 8.48
CA GLY A 62 -9.45 -6.63 9.47
C GLY A 62 -8.77 -5.29 9.25
N ALA A 63 -8.33 -5.04 8.02
CA ALA A 63 -7.87 -3.73 7.57
C ALA A 63 -8.19 -3.55 6.08
N GLY A 64 -8.74 -2.40 5.69
CA GLY A 64 -9.17 -2.17 4.31
C GLY A 64 -8.06 -2.42 3.28
N SER A 65 -6.84 -1.95 3.56
CA SER A 65 -5.67 -2.17 2.67
C SER A 65 -5.18 -3.62 2.61
N ALA A 66 -5.53 -4.48 3.58
CA ALA A 66 -5.13 -5.89 3.61
C ALA A 66 -5.62 -6.67 2.39
N THR A 67 -6.76 -6.26 1.82
CA THR A 67 -7.32 -6.88 0.61
C THR A 67 -6.27 -6.96 -0.51
N ARG A 68 -5.55 -5.87 -0.79
CA ARG A 68 -4.53 -5.81 -1.86
C ARG A 68 -3.26 -6.59 -1.52
N SER A 69 -2.96 -6.77 -0.24
CA SER A 69 -1.85 -7.63 0.19
C SER A 69 -2.13 -9.11 -0.03
N VAL A 70 -3.41 -9.53 -0.10
CA VAL A 70 -3.76 -10.91 -0.44
C VAL A 70 -3.42 -11.22 -1.89
N THR A 71 -3.75 -10.31 -2.81
CA THR A 71 -3.64 -10.52 -4.26
C THR A 71 -2.26 -10.18 -4.83
N GLY A 72 -1.48 -9.33 -4.15
CA GLY A 72 -0.06 -9.09 -4.48
C GLY A 72 0.18 -8.46 -5.86
N GLY A 73 1.44 -8.35 -6.26
CA GLY A 73 1.82 -7.67 -7.50
C GLY A 73 1.29 -6.24 -7.53
N PHE A 74 0.78 -5.84 -8.70
CA PHE A 74 -0.01 -4.63 -8.86
C PHE A 74 -1.48 -4.98 -8.65
N SER A 75 -2.03 -4.65 -7.48
CA SER A 75 -3.40 -5.02 -7.12
C SER A 75 -4.36 -3.85 -7.04
N ARG A 76 -5.57 -4.05 -7.57
CA ARG A 76 -6.67 -3.08 -7.47
C ARG A 76 -7.68 -3.56 -6.45
N TRP A 77 -8.07 -2.68 -5.52
CA TRP A 77 -9.25 -2.87 -4.67
C TRP A 77 -10.46 -2.23 -5.33
N LYS A 78 -11.47 -3.04 -5.65
CA LYS A 78 -12.79 -2.59 -6.10
C LYS A 78 -13.62 -2.17 -4.89
N ALA A 79 -14.18 -0.96 -4.91
CA ALA A 79 -15.01 -0.48 -3.81
C ALA A 79 -16.28 -1.32 -3.63
N GLY A 80 -16.89 -1.78 -4.73
CA GLY A 80 -18.13 -2.55 -4.73
C GLY A 80 -19.35 -1.74 -4.31
N HIS A 81 -20.54 -2.32 -4.46
CA HIS A 81 -21.77 -1.78 -3.87
C HIS A 81 -22.15 -2.46 -2.56
N ASP A 82 -21.59 -3.64 -2.28
CA ASP A 82 -21.77 -4.40 -1.05
C ASP A 82 -20.48 -5.08 -0.58
N ASP A 83 -20.59 -5.87 0.49
CA ASP A 83 -19.47 -6.56 1.13
C ASP A 83 -18.79 -7.59 0.22
N GLU A 84 -19.55 -8.27 -0.65
CA GLU A 84 -19.05 -9.32 -1.53
C GLU A 84 -18.41 -8.76 -2.80
N GLU A 85 -18.94 -7.65 -3.32
CA GLU A 85 -18.39 -6.97 -4.50
C GLU A 85 -17.16 -6.11 -4.21
N SER A 86 -16.81 -5.93 -2.93
CA SER A 86 -15.69 -5.08 -2.48
C SER A 86 -14.37 -5.86 -2.30
N TYR A 87 -13.89 -6.51 -3.36
CA TYR A 87 -12.69 -7.36 -3.32
C TYR A 87 -11.51 -6.74 -4.06
N SER A 88 -10.34 -7.35 -3.94
CA SER A 88 -9.19 -7.01 -4.77
C SER A 88 -8.88 -8.09 -5.79
N TYR A 89 -8.24 -7.68 -6.88
CA TYR A 89 -7.73 -8.55 -7.91
C TYR A 89 -6.37 -8.02 -8.41
N GLN A 90 -5.57 -8.94 -8.95
CA GLN A 90 -4.27 -8.62 -9.50
C GLN A 90 -4.41 -8.06 -10.93
N VAL A 91 -3.83 -6.88 -11.18
CA VAL A 91 -3.76 -6.21 -12.49
C VAL A 91 -2.52 -6.66 -13.27
N ALA A 92 -1.40 -6.83 -12.58
CA ALA A 92 -0.17 -7.43 -13.09
C ALA A 92 0.55 -8.17 -11.96
N SER A 93 1.22 -9.27 -12.28
CA SER A 93 2.02 -10.05 -11.34
C SER A 93 3.34 -9.38 -11.00
N GLU A 94 4.07 -9.97 -10.06
CA GLU A 94 5.43 -9.64 -9.68
C GLU A 94 6.46 -9.80 -10.82
N GLU A 95 6.10 -10.43 -11.95
CA GLU A 95 6.94 -10.45 -13.16
C GLU A 95 7.10 -9.05 -13.79
N PHE A 96 6.19 -8.13 -13.50
CA PHE A 96 6.42 -6.72 -13.78
C PHE A 96 7.26 -6.12 -12.65
N GLU A 97 8.55 -5.95 -12.89
CA GLU A 97 9.48 -5.44 -11.89
C GLU A 97 9.50 -3.90 -11.81
N MET A 98 9.61 -3.38 -10.59
CA MET A 98 9.89 -1.97 -10.28
C MET A 98 10.91 -1.90 -9.15
N GLY A 99 11.76 -0.87 -9.18
CA GLY A 99 12.65 -0.52 -8.10
C GLY A 99 11.94 0.38 -7.08
N ILE A 100 12.03 0.05 -5.80
CA ILE A 100 11.42 0.84 -4.72
C ILE A 100 12.48 1.08 -3.64
N VAL A 101 12.80 2.34 -3.38
CA VAL A 101 13.63 2.77 -2.25
C VAL A 101 12.74 3.41 -1.21
N VAL A 102 12.59 2.77 -0.05
CA VAL A 102 11.83 3.32 1.07
C VAL A 102 12.74 4.21 1.89
N ALA A 103 12.50 5.52 1.87
CA ALA A 103 13.18 6.50 2.72
C ALA A 103 12.44 6.56 4.07
N LEU A 104 13.03 5.97 5.11
CA LEU A 104 12.41 5.84 6.42
C LEU A 104 12.43 7.18 7.15
N VAL A 105 11.24 7.73 7.41
CA VAL A 105 11.08 8.95 8.19
C VAL A 105 10.19 8.63 9.39
N PRO A 106 10.77 8.49 10.60
CA PRO A 106 10.04 8.06 11.77
C PRO A 106 9.00 9.11 12.17
N ALA A 107 7.73 8.76 12.03
CA ALA A 107 6.61 9.54 12.52
C ALA A 107 5.43 8.61 12.82
N PHE A 108 4.67 8.93 13.86
CA PHE A 108 3.46 8.19 14.17
C PHE A 108 2.43 8.32 13.03
N LYS A 109 1.80 7.22 12.66
CA LYS A 109 0.75 7.19 11.64
C LYS A 109 -0.62 7.40 12.29
N TYR A 110 -1.42 8.25 11.67
CA TYR A 110 -2.78 8.57 12.13
C TYR A 110 -3.83 8.18 11.08
N THR A 111 -3.73 6.97 10.53
CA THR A 111 -4.53 6.54 9.36
C THR A 111 -6.04 6.63 9.61
N GLU A 112 -6.53 6.12 10.74
CA GLU A 112 -7.97 6.15 11.06
C GLU A 112 -8.49 7.57 11.30
N SER A 113 -7.73 8.40 12.00
CA SER A 113 -8.07 9.81 12.19
C SER A 113 -8.10 10.54 10.85
N ALA A 114 -7.10 10.31 9.98
CA ALA A 114 -7.02 10.89 8.65
C ALA A 114 -8.25 10.52 7.80
N HIS A 115 -8.69 9.26 7.80
CA HIS A 115 -9.89 8.85 7.06
C HIS A 115 -11.17 9.58 7.49
N LYS A 116 -11.31 9.90 8.79
CA LYS A 116 -12.46 10.66 9.28
C LYS A 116 -12.33 12.15 8.99
N ALA A 117 -11.15 12.71 9.24
CA ALA A 117 -10.88 14.14 9.09
C ALA A 117 -11.04 14.62 7.64
N VAL A 118 -10.61 13.81 6.66
CA VAL A 118 -10.68 14.19 5.24
C VAL A 118 -12.10 14.41 4.73
N LEU A 119 -13.12 13.85 5.39
CA LEU A 119 -14.51 14.04 4.98
C LEU A 119 -14.97 15.49 5.11
N GLY A 120 -14.37 16.28 6.01
CA GLY A 120 -14.65 17.70 6.13
C GLY A 120 -13.77 18.59 5.26
N SER A 121 -12.88 18.02 4.43
CA SER A 121 -12.04 18.81 3.55
C SER A 121 -12.85 19.46 2.42
N PRO A 122 -12.65 20.77 2.13
CA PRO A 122 -13.32 21.41 1.00
C PRO A 122 -12.94 20.80 -0.36
N PHE A 123 -11.82 20.06 -0.43
CA PHE A 123 -11.34 19.40 -1.64
C PHE A 123 -11.72 17.92 -1.73
N PHE A 124 -12.45 17.37 -0.75
CA PHE A 124 -12.78 15.95 -0.71
C PHE A 124 -13.62 15.51 -1.93
N HIS A 125 -14.66 16.28 -2.28
CA HIS A 125 -15.47 15.98 -3.47
C HIS A 125 -14.69 16.09 -4.78
N SER A 126 -13.74 17.02 -4.87
CA SER A 126 -12.83 17.12 -6.02
C SER A 126 -11.93 15.88 -6.14
N ARG A 127 -11.43 15.32 -5.02
CA ARG A 127 -10.71 14.05 -5.03
C ARG A 127 -11.60 12.90 -5.51
N LEU A 128 -12.85 12.81 -5.06
CA LEU A 128 -13.79 11.78 -5.50
C LEU A 128 -14.06 11.86 -7.01
N ALA A 129 -14.20 13.06 -7.57
CA ALA A 129 -14.35 13.25 -9.01
C ALA A 129 -13.07 12.86 -9.80
N TYR A 130 -11.90 13.11 -9.22
CA TYR A 130 -10.60 12.79 -9.84
C TYR A 130 -10.27 11.29 -9.83
N VAL A 131 -10.57 10.58 -8.74
CA VAL A 131 -9.99 9.25 -8.47
C VAL A 131 -10.37 8.19 -9.50
N HIS A 132 -11.59 8.24 -10.05
CA HIS A 132 -12.04 7.24 -11.03
C HIS A 132 -11.24 7.29 -12.33
N GLY A 133 -10.96 8.49 -12.84
CA GLY A 133 -10.10 8.67 -14.01
C GLY A 133 -8.65 8.27 -13.73
N ALA A 134 -8.13 8.66 -12.56
CA ALA A 134 -6.77 8.33 -12.14
C ALA A 134 -6.53 6.83 -11.96
N LEU A 135 -7.56 6.07 -11.54
CA LEU A 135 -7.48 4.60 -11.48
C LEU A 135 -7.44 3.96 -12.86
N ALA A 136 -8.25 4.44 -13.82
CA ALA A 136 -8.32 3.89 -15.18
C ALA A 136 -7.00 4.08 -15.97
N GLU A 137 -6.58 5.33 -16.15
CA GLU A 137 -5.37 5.77 -15.46
C GLU A 137 -4.20 4.80 -15.26
N MET A 138 -3.95 4.60 -13.98
CA MET A 138 -2.97 3.73 -13.38
C MET A 138 -3.04 2.31 -13.93
N GLU A 139 -4.23 1.72 -14.09
CA GLU A 139 -4.37 0.37 -14.64
C GLU A 139 -3.87 0.26 -16.08
N SER A 140 -4.13 1.27 -16.91
CA SER A 140 -3.60 1.32 -18.27
C SER A 140 -2.08 1.39 -18.27
N ALA A 141 -1.49 2.21 -17.39
CA ALA A 141 -0.04 2.32 -17.24
C ALA A 141 0.59 1.00 -16.75
N ILE A 142 -0.02 0.35 -15.75
CA ILE A 142 0.41 -0.97 -15.25
C ILE A 142 0.39 -2.02 -16.36
N LYS A 143 -0.72 -2.10 -17.13
CA LYS A 143 -0.83 -3.06 -18.25
C LYS A 143 0.20 -2.83 -19.34
N LYS A 144 0.63 -1.58 -19.54
CA LYS A 144 1.68 -1.19 -20.49
C LYS A 144 3.10 -1.30 -19.91
N LYS A 145 3.23 -1.65 -18.62
CA LYS A 145 4.49 -1.64 -17.87
C LYS A 145 5.21 -0.27 -17.92
N ASP A 146 4.43 0.80 -17.94
CA ASP A 146 4.93 2.18 -18.04
C ASP A 146 5.25 2.72 -16.63
N ILE A 147 6.46 2.42 -16.16
CA ILE A 147 6.96 2.80 -14.83
C ILE A 147 6.90 4.33 -14.62
N ASP A 148 7.23 5.09 -15.66
CA ASP A 148 7.26 6.55 -15.58
C ASP A 148 5.85 7.12 -15.40
N ARG A 149 4.87 6.60 -16.15
CA ARG A 149 3.47 6.99 -15.97
C ARG A 149 2.91 6.58 -14.62
N ILE A 150 3.23 5.37 -14.14
CA ILE A 150 2.86 4.90 -12.79
C ILE A 150 3.40 5.87 -11.73
N GLY A 151 4.68 6.20 -11.82
CA GLY A 151 5.34 7.13 -10.90
C GLY A 151 4.70 8.52 -10.88
N ILE A 152 4.41 9.10 -12.05
CA ILE A 152 3.74 10.41 -12.16
C ILE A 152 2.36 10.39 -11.52
N LEU A 153 1.59 9.32 -11.75
CA LEU A 153 0.25 9.18 -11.17
C LEU A 153 0.32 9.00 -9.64
N ALA A 154 1.28 8.23 -9.14
CA ALA A 154 1.49 8.02 -7.72
C ALA A 154 1.92 9.31 -6.99
N GLU A 155 2.80 10.12 -7.58
CA GLU A 155 3.18 11.44 -7.04
C GLU A 155 1.96 12.36 -6.94
N ARG A 156 1.16 12.42 -8.01
CA ARG A 156 -0.02 13.26 -8.06
C ARG A 156 -1.05 12.84 -7.01
N ASP A 157 -1.34 11.55 -6.87
CA ASP A 157 -2.28 11.09 -5.85
C ASP A 157 -1.77 11.33 -4.43
N SER A 158 -0.45 11.21 -4.20
CA SER A 158 0.16 11.53 -2.90
C SER A 158 -0.03 12.99 -2.53
N LEU A 159 0.19 13.91 -3.48
CA LEU A 159 -0.04 15.34 -3.26
C LEU A 159 -1.51 15.65 -2.98
N ILE A 160 -2.44 15.03 -3.70
CA ILE A 160 -3.88 15.21 -3.46
C ILE A 160 -4.28 14.65 -2.10
N LEU A 161 -3.79 13.46 -1.73
CA LEU A 161 -4.01 12.85 -0.42
C LEU A 161 -3.57 13.80 0.69
N HIS A 162 -2.35 14.32 0.61
CA HIS A 162 -1.85 15.22 1.65
C HIS A 162 -2.55 16.58 1.64
N GLY A 163 -2.96 17.07 0.47
CA GLY A 163 -3.81 18.27 0.37
C GLY A 163 -5.12 18.10 1.14
N ILE A 164 -5.84 16.99 0.93
CA ILE A 164 -7.11 16.76 1.63
C ILE A 164 -6.94 16.48 3.12
N THR A 165 -5.81 15.89 3.55
CA THR A 165 -5.55 15.69 4.99
C THR A 165 -5.22 17.01 5.68
N MET A 166 -4.47 17.89 5.02
CA MET A 166 -4.11 19.21 5.55
C MET A 166 -5.31 20.14 5.65
N THR A 167 -6.29 20.02 4.77
CA THR A 167 -7.51 20.84 4.78
C THR A 167 -8.72 20.11 5.36
N GLY A 168 -8.54 18.92 5.93
CA GLY A 168 -9.58 18.19 6.66
C GLY A 168 -9.81 18.77 8.06
N LEU A 169 -10.79 18.23 8.79
CA LEU A 169 -11.22 18.76 10.10
C LEU A 169 -10.11 18.85 11.15
N ASP A 170 -9.12 17.94 11.08
CA ASP A 170 -8.01 17.85 12.03
C ASP A 170 -6.74 18.54 11.52
N GLU A 171 -6.78 19.20 10.35
CA GLU A 171 -5.70 20.01 9.78
C GLU A 171 -4.33 19.31 9.78
N MET A 172 -4.32 18.03 9.37
CA MET A 172 -3.22 17.12 9.67
C MET A 172 -2.00 17.38 8.78
N ILE A 173 -0.89 17.80 9.40
CA ILE A 173 0.43 17.86 8.76
C ILE A 173 1.20 16.56 9.05
N LEU A 174 1.12 15.63 8.11
CA LEU A 174 1.74 14.29 8.23
C LEU A 174 3.21 14.28 7.81
N TRP A 175 3.61 15.19 6.91
CA TRP A 175 4.99 15.30 6.44
C TRP A 175 5.91 15.88 7.51
N ARG A 176 7.16 15.42 7.47
CA ARG A 176 8.26 15.97 8.27
C ARG A 176 9.26 16.67 7.36
N PRO A 177 10.18 17.50 7.90
CA PRO A 177 11.20 18.15 7.09
C PRO A 177 11.97 17.18 6.18
N ASP A 178 12.29 15.98 6.67
CA ASP A 178 12.98 14.97 5.86
C ASP A 178 12.11 14.40 4.73
N THR A 179 10.78 14.29 4.92
CA THR A 179 9.85 13.98 3.83
C THR A 179 9.97 14.99 2.70
N VAL A 180 10.03 16.29 3.03
CA VAL A 180 10.16 17.36 2.05
C VAL A 180 11.53 17.32 1.37
N LYS A 181 12.62 17.05 2.11
CA LYS A 181 13.96 16.87 1.52
C LYS A 181 13.96 15.75 0.48
N VAL A 182 13.34 14.61 0.78
CA VAL A 182 13.23 13.49 -0.17
C VAL A 182 12.43 13.89 -1.40
N ILE A 183 11.29 14.57 -1.24
CA ILE A 183 10.47 15.04 -2.38
C ILE A 183 11.28 15.95 -3.31
N LEU A 184 12.00 16.92 -2.75
CA LEU A 184 12.82 17.85 -3.53
C LEU A 184 13.97 17.14 -4.23
N GLU A 185 14.61 16.19 -3.55
CA GLU A 185 15.69 15.40 -4.13
C GLU A 185 15.19 14.49 -5.27
N VAL A 186 14.03 13.85 -5.12
CA VAL A 186 13.41 13.06 -6.19
C VAL A 186 13.09 13.90 -7.43
N ARG A 187 12.59 15.14 -7.24
CA ARG A 187 12.36 16.07 -8.36
C ARG A 187 13.67 16.45 -9.04
N LYS A 188 14.72 16.74 -8.27
CA LYS A 188 16.05 17.04 -8.79
C LYS A 188 16.63 15.87 -9.59
N MET A 189 16.53 14.64 -9.09
CA MET A 189 16.94 13.44 -9.84
C MET A 189 16.27 13.40 -11.22
N ARG A 190 14.97 13.67 -11.27
CA ARG A 190 14.21 13.66 -12.53
C ARG A 190 14.64 14.78 -13.49
N GLU A 191 14.94 15.97 -12.97
CA GLU A 191 15.50 17.09 -13.77
C GLU A 191 16.89 16.73 -14.34
N GLU A 192 17.67 15.92 -13.63
CA GLU A 192 18.98 15.43 -14.04
C GLU A 192 18.92 14.18 -14.95
N GLY A 193 17.71 13.72 -15.31
CA GLY A 193 17.51 12.58 -16.21
C GLY A 193 17.52 11.21 -15.52
N LEU A 194 17.52 11.16 -14.18
CA LEU A 194 17.33 9.94 -13.39
C LEU A 194 15.83 9.75 -13.08
N PRO A 195 15.13 8.79 -13.71
CA PRO A 195 13.69 8.61 -13.52
C PRO A 195 13.37 8.12 -12.11
N ALA A 196 12.92 9.02 -11.26
CA ALA A 196 12.47 8.74 -9.89
C ALA A 196 11.17 9.48 -9.59
N TYR A 197 10.32 8.83 -8.79
CA TYR A 197 8.99 9.31 -8.45
C TYR A 197 8.66 8.97 -7.01
N PHE A 198 8.03 9.88 -6.26
CA PHE A 198 7.66 9.60 -4.87
C PHE A 198 6.20 9.15 -4.73
N SER A 199 5.93 8.31 -3.73
CA SER A 199 4.59 8.07 -3.22
C SER A 199 4.58 8.05 -1.70
N ILE A 200 3.54 8.61 -1.09
CA ILE A 200 3.45 8.83 0.35
C ILE A 200 2.03 8.51 0.83
N ASP A 201 1.94 7.69 1.89
CA ASP A 201 0.69 7.33 2.56
C ASP A 201 0.33 8.34 3.68
N THR A 202 -0.52 7.95 4.63
CA THR A 202 -0.87 8.73 5.83
C THR A 202 0.25 8.81 6.90
N GLY A 203 1.52 8.86 6.48
CA GLY A 203 2.70 8.99 7.35
C GLY A 203 3.79 9.88 6.72
N ALA A 204 5.00 9.82 7.25
CA ALA A 204 6.13 10.65 6.79
C ALA A 204 7.12 9.90 5.88
N THR A 205 7.17 8.57 5.97
CA THR A 205 8.02 7.71 5.13
C THR A 205 7.65 7.82 3.66
N VAL A 206 8.68 7.93 2.82
CA VAL A 206 8.53 8.12 1.37
C VAL A 206 8.96 6.86 0.64
N TYR A 207 8.12 6.39 -0.28
CA TYR A 207 8.49 5.36 -1.23
C TYR A 207 8.97 6.04 -2.51
N VAL A 208 10.22 5.82 -2.89
CA VAL A 208 10.80 6.33 -4.14
C VAL A 208 10.80 5.21 -5.17
N ASN A 209 9.92 5.35 -6.17
CA ASN A 209 9.68 4.41 -7.24
C ASN A 209 10.55 4.75 -8.45
N THR A 210 11.18 3.74 -9.05
CA THR A 210 12.08 3.90 -10.20
C THR A 210 12.14 2.62 -11.05
N HIS A 211 12.87 2.66 -12.15
CA HIS A 211 13.21 1.48 -12.94
C HIS A 211 14.15 0.57 -12.13
N PRO A 212 14.01 -0.77 -12.19
CA PRO A 212 14.85 -1.69 -11.41
C PRO A 212 16.35 -1.43 -11.55
N SER A 213 16.81 -1.12 -12.77
CA SER A 213 18.21 -0.80 -13.10
C SER A 213 18.75 0.48 -12.47
N ARG A 214 17.88 1.34 -11.92
CA ARG A 214 18.22 2.63 -11.30
C ARG A 214 18.13 2.62 -9.78
N THR A 215 17.69 1.51 -9.19
CA THR A 215 17.41 1.41 -7.74
C THR A 215 18.62 1.77 -6.87
N ASP A 216 19.81 1.30 -7.23
CA ASP A 216 21.03 1.56 -6.45
C ASP A 216 21.45 3.03 -6.52
N GLU A 217 21.34 3.65 -7.70
CA GLU A 217 21.65 5.07 -7.90
C GLU A 217 20.69 5.94 -7.11
N VAL A 218 19.38 5.64 -7.15
CA VAL A 218 18.36 6.33 -6.35
C VAL A 218 18.61 6.14 -4.86
N GLU A 219 18.92 4.92 -4.39
CA GLU A 219 19.21 4.64 -2.99
C GLU A 219 20.39 5.48 -2.48
N GLN A 220 21.48 5.54 -3.24
CA GLN A 220 22.65 6.34 -2.87
C GLN A 220 22.32 7.82 -2.70
N ARG A 221 21.50 8.37 -3.61
CA ARG A 221 21.07 9.77 -3.54
C ARG A 221 20.22 10.05 -2.31
N ILE A 222 19.32 9.15 -1.94
CA ILE A 222 18.52 9.29 -0.71
C ILE A 222 19.39 9.14 0.54
N LYS A 223 20.32 8.17 0.58
CA LYS A 223 21.26 8.02 1.71
C LYS A 223 22.14 9.26 1.90
N ALA A 224 22.52 9.94 0.82
CA ALA A 224 23.29 11.18 0.89
C ALA A 224 22.56 12.32 1.63
N LEU A 225 21.24 12.23 1.80
CA LEU A 225 20.46 13.14 2.65
C LEU A 225 20.56 12.83 4.15
N GLY A 226 21.26 11.75 4.53
CA GLY A 226 21.35 11.28 5.91
C GLY A 226 20.13 10.47 6.37
N ILE A 227 19.36 9.91 5.43
CA ILE A 227 18.11 9.17 5.69
C ILE A 227 18.35 7.68 5.54
N GLU A 228 17.84 6.88 6.49
CA GLU A 228 17.88 5.42 6.43
C GLU A 228 16.98 4.90 5.30
N THR A 229 17.44 3.89 4.55
CA THR A 229 16.70 3.37 3.41
C THR A 229 16.55 1.85 3.45
N LEU A 230 15.45 1.36 2.86
CA LEU A 230 15.25 -0.04 2.52
C LEU A 230 15.04 -0.18 1.01
N LYS A 231 15.68 -1.17 0.38
CA LYS A 231 15.37 -1.54 -1.01
C LYS A 231 14.28 -2.60 -1.03
N CYS A 232 13.30 -2.38 -1.88
CA CYS A 232 12.18 -3.28 -2.11
C CYS A 232 11.94 -3.41 -3.62
N GLY A 233 11.22 -4.46 -3.99
CA GLY A 233 10.67 -4.65 -5.33
C GLY A 233 9.19 -5.01 -5.25
N VAL A 234 8.60 -5.35 -6.39
CA VAL A 234 7.22 -5.81 -6.47
C VAL A 234 7.11 -7.17 -5.79
N GLY A 235 6.27 -7.26 -4.75
CA GLY A 235 6.03 -8.50 -4.01
C GLY A 235 4.89 -9.32 -4.59
N GLY A 236 4.96 -10.65 -4.47
CA GLY A 236 3.89 -11.56 -4.87
C GLY A 236 2.68 -11.57 -3.93
N SER A 237 1.73 -12.45 -4.22
CA SER A 237 0.52 -12.66 -3.40
C SER A 237 0.80 -13.35 -2.07
N SER A 238 -0.18 -13.32 -1.16
CA SER A 238 -0.14 -14.12 0.06
C SER A 238 -0.03 -15.60 -0.28
N ARG A 239 0.82 -16.32 0.45
CA ARG A 239 1.08 -17.76 0.26
C ARG A 239 1.03 -18.54 1.57
N ILE A 240 0.63 -19.80 1.48
CA ILE A 240 0.77 -20.76 2.58
C ILE A 240 2.23 -21.20 2.68
N VAL A 241 2.73 -21.27 3.91
CA VAL A 241 4.06 -21.81 4.22
C VAL A 241 3.91 -23.08 5.06
N ARG A 242 4.88 -23.99 4.95
CA ARG A 242 4.86 -25.27 5.71
C ARG A 242 5.40 -25.13 7.13
N GLU A 243 6.15 -24.07 7.39
CA GLU A 243 6.68 -23.79 8.72
C GLU A 243 5.61 -23.10 9.56
N HIS A 244 5.27 -23.70 10.70
CA HIS A 244 4.32 -23.17 11.66
C HIS A 244 5.07 -22.54 12.82
N LEU A 245 4.47 -21.50 13.43
CA LEU A 245 5.04 -20.85 14.60
C LEU A 245 4.84 -21.67 15.89
N PHE A 246 3.99 -22.71 15.85
CA PHE A 246 3.71 -23.65 16.94
C PHE A 246 3.30 -25.02 16.39
#